data_AF-A0A226F5U8-F1
#
_entry.id   AF-A0A226F5U8-F1
#
_cell.length_a   1.000
_cell.length_b   1.000
_cell.length_c   1.000
_cell.angle_alpha   90.00
_cell.angle_beta   90.00
_cell.angle_gamma   90.00
#
_symmetry.space_group_name_H-M   'P 1'
#
loop_
_entity.id
_entity.type
_entity.pdbx_description
1 polymer ?
#
loop_
_entity_poly.entity_id
_entity_poly.type
_entity_poly.pdbx_seq_one_letter_code
_entity_poly.pdbx_strand_id
1 'polypeptide(L)'
;MEDYREQVKDIMEKIISDNPQLNKVTDKVEARLEQCGWSDEIRMECNRLIRQRGIENISDTTELVRDLTPFARSKVPTELKKELVAMLKDALQKELEGTKLNPK
;
A
#
# COMPACT_ATOMS: atom_id res chain seq x y z
N MET A 1 -15.54 -10.46 7.97
CA MET A 1 -14.87 -10.19 6.68
C MET A 1 -13.99 -8.94 6.75
N GLU A 2 -14.47 -7.84 7.34
CA GLU A 2 -13.64 -6.65 7.66
C GLU A 2 -12.45 -7.02 8.57
N ASP A 3 -12.74 -7.74 9.66
CA ASP A 3 -11.79 -8.14 10.72
C ASP A 3 -10.59 -8.97 10.20
N TYR A 4 -10.85 -9.89 9.26
CA TYR A 4 -9.81 -10.71 8.63
C TYR A 4 -8.90 -9.89 7.69
N ARG A 5 -9.44 -8.87 7.02
CA ARG A 5 -8.63 -7.97 6.18
C ARG A 5 -7.72 -7.10 7.03
N GLU A 6 -8.21 -6.66 8.17
CA GLU A 6 -7.45 -5.85 9.12
C GLU A 6 -6.34 -6.68 9.78
N GLN A 7 -6.63 -7.91 10.21
CA GLN A 7 -5.60 -8.85 10.68
C GLN A 7 -4.51 -9.14 9.64
N VAL A 8 -4.89 -9.37 8.38
CA VAL A 8 -3.91 -9.61 7.30
C VAL A 8 -3.07 -8.37 7.04
N LYS A 9 -3.65 -7.17 7.15
CA LYS A 9 -2.94 -5.90 7.01
C LYS A 9 -1.90 -5.74 8.13
N ASP A 10 -2.28 -5.95 9.38
CA ASP A 10 -1.38 -5.83 10.53
C ASP A 10 -0.23 -6.85 10.47
N ILE A 11 -0.53 -8.10 10.10
CA ILE A 11 0.50 -9.13 9.90
C ILE A 11 1.45 -8.72 8.78
N MET A 12 0.93 -8.18 7.68
CA MET A 12 1.74 -7.74 6.56
C MET A 12 2.62 -6.52 6.93
N GLU A 13 2.08 -5.54 7.64
CA GLU A 13 2.83 -4.36 8.12
C GLU A 13 3.95 -4.77 9.08
N LYS A 14 3.68 -5.70 10.00
CA LYS A 14 4.69 -6.23 10.92
C LYS A 14 5.80 -6.98 10.18
N ILE A 15 5.44 -7.81 9.21
CA ILE A 15 6.42 -8.53 8.38
C ILE A 15 7.28 -7.55 7.57
N ILE A 16 6.69 -6.52 6.95
CA ILE A 16 7.47 -5.52 6.20
C ILE A 16 8.44 -4.76 7.13
N SER A 17 7.98 -4.35 8.32
CA SER A 17 8.80 -3.64 9.30
C SER A 17 10.00 -4.46 9.81
N ASP A 18 9.79 -5.76 10.05
CA ASP A 18 10.83 -6.62 10.62
C ASP A 18 11.87 -7.08 9.58
N ASN A 19 11.65 -6.82 8.28
CA ASN A 19 12.48 -7.34 7.19
C ASN A 19 12.98 -6.23 6.25
N PRO A 20 14.25 -5.80 6.39
CA PRO A 20 14.86 -4.74 5.56
C PRO A 20 14.81 -5.03 4.05
N GLN A 21 14.83 -6.30 3.65
CA GLN A 21 14.70 -6.70 2.25
C GLN A 21 13.28 -6.54 1.68
N LEU A 22 12.24 -6.50 2.53
CA LEU A 22 10.88 -6.14 2.11
C LEU A 22 10.73 -4.64 1.87
N ASN A 23 11.58 -3.78 2.45
CA ASN A 23 11.62 -2.35 2.06
C ASN A 23 11.93 -2.19 0.57
N LYS A 24 12.82 -3.02 0.01
CA LYS A 24 13.08 -3.04 -1.45
C LYS A 24 11.86 -3.46 -2.27
N VAL A 25 10.93 -4.21 -1.68
CA VAL A 25 9.65 -4.56 -2.32
C VAL A 25 8.72 -3.36 -2.25
N THR A 26 8.64 -2.66 -1.10
CA THR A 26 7.91 -1.41 -0.94
C THR A 26 8.34 -0.36 -1.97
N ASP A 27 9.64 -0.12 -2.15
CA ASP A 27 10.15 0.82 -3.15
C ASP A 27 9.71 0.45 -4.58
N LYS A 28 9.69 -0.85 -4.89
CA LYS A 28 9.21 -1.36 -6.18
C LYS A 28 7.71 -1.16 -6.34
N VAL A 29 6.93 -1.39 -5.28
CA VAL A 29 5.49 -1.15 -5.26
C VAL A 29 5.20 0.32 -5.55
N GLU A 30 5.88 1.24 -4.86
CA GLU A 30 5.75 2.68 -5.04
C GLU A 30 6.08 3.10 -6.47
N ALA A 31 7.21 2.64 -7.02
CA ALA A 31 7.60 2.93 -8.40
C ALA A 31 6.56 2.43 -9.42
N ARG A 32 5.93 1.27 -9.20
CA ARG A 32 4.90 0.74 -10.10
C ARG A 32 3.57 1.51 -9.99
N LEU A 33 3.22 1.96 -8.79
CA LEU A 33 2.06 2.83 -8.57
C LEU A 33 2.26 4.20 -9.24
N GLU A 34 3.47 4.76 -9.20
CA GLU A 34 3.80 5.98 -9.94
C GLU A 34 3.73 5.78 -11.46
N GLN A 35 4.32 4.70 -11.98
CA GLN A 35 4.32 4.40 -13.42
C GLN A 35 2.91 4.25 -14.01
N CYS A 36 1.96 3.72 -13.24
CA CYS A 36 0.58 3.57 -13.70
C CYS A 36 -0.27 4.83 -13.49
N GLY A 37 0.32 5.94 -13.04
CA GLY A 37 -0.37 7.21 -12.80
C GLY A 37 -1.28 7.21 -11.56
N TRP A 38 -1.17 6.19 -10.70
CA TRP A 38 -2.04 6.09 -9.52
C TRP A 38 -1.81 7.28 -8.57
N SER A 39 -0.54 7.60 -8.28
CA SER A 39 -0.18 8.73 -7.41
C SER A 39 -0.75 10.06 -7.92
N ASP A 40 -0.79 10.26 -9.23
CA ASP A 40 -1.35 11.46 -9.85
C ASP A 40 -2.88 11.48 -9.77
N GLU A 41 -3.57 10.35 -9.99
CA GLU A 41 -5.02 10.25 -9.79
C GLU A 41 -5.41 10.58 -8.34
N ILE A 42 -4.65 10.06 -7.36
CA ILE A 42 -4.95 10.31 -5.94
C ILE A 42 -4.69 11.78 -5.59
N ARG A 43 -3.62 12.36 -6.12
CA ARG A 43 -3.32 13.79 -5.93
C ARG A 43 -4.40 14.68 -6.55
N MET A 44 -4.89 14.35 -7.74
CA MET A 44 -5.99 15.08 -8.39
C MET A 44 -7.26 15.01 -7.56
N GLU A 45 -7.62 13.84 -7.05
CA GLU A 45 -8.81 13.67 -6.22
C GLU A 45 -8.69 14.39 -4.88
N CYS A 46 -7.51 14.34 -4.25
CA CYS A 46 -7.23 15.10 -3.03
C CYS A 46 -7.42 16.62 -3.26
N ASN A 47 -6.85 17.15 -4.35
CA ASN A 47 -7.05 18.55 -4.72
C ASN A 47 -8.52 18.89 -5.02
N ARG A 48 -9.27 17.96 -5.61
CA ARG A 48 -10.71 18.11 -5.86
C ARG A 48 -11.49 18.20 -4.55
N LEU A 49 -11.20 17.32 -3.59
CA LEU A 49 -11.82 17.32 -2.26
C LEU A 49 -11.51 18.61 -1.50
N ILE A 50 -10.25 19.06 -1.53
CA ILE A 50 -9.83 20.32 -0.90
C ILE A 50 -10.56 21.51 -1.50
N ARG A 51 -10.67 21.58 -2.83
CA ARG A 51 -11.40 22.65 -3.52
C ARG A 51 -12.91 22.61 -3.25
N GLN A 52 -13.48 21.42 -3.15
CA GLN A 52 -14.92 21.23 -2.93
C GLN A 52 -15.34 21.59 -1.51
N ARG A 53 -14.53 21.22 -0.51
CA ARG A 53 -14.79 21.53 0.90
C ARG A 53 -14.36 22.95 1.26
N GLY A 54 -13.34 23.49 0.59
CA GLY A 54 -12.65 24.72 0.97
C GLY A 54 -11.59 24.42 2.03
N ILE A 55 -10.40 24.99 1.87
CA ILE A 55 -9.27 24.79 2.79
C ILE A 55 -9.65 25.18 4.23
N GLU A 56 -10.48 26.21 4.38
CA GLU A 56 -10.95 26.72 5.67
C GLU A 56 -11.85 25.74 6.44
N ASN A 57 -12.49 24.78 5.75
CA ASN A 57 -13.37 23.77 6.36
C ASN A 57 -12.64 22.44 6.62
N ILE A 58 -11.37 22.33 6.22
CA ILE A 58 -10.55 21.16 6.51
C ILE A 58 -9.84 21.41 7.83
N SER A 59 -10.44 20.89 8.90
CA SER A 59 -9.92 21.02 10.26
C SER A 59 -8.74 20.07 10.51
N ASP A 60 -8.71 18.92 9.84
CA ASP A 60 -7.71 17.86 10.08
C ASP A 60 -7.43 17.04 8.82
N THR A 61 -6.16 16.65 8.62
CA THR A 61 -5.71 15.85 7.47
C THR A 61 -6.18 14.40 7.53
N THR A 62 -6.51 13.88 8.71
CA THR A 62 -7.01 12.51 8.92
C THR A 62 -8.38 12.31 8.29
N GLU A 63 -9.24 13.34 8.26
CA GLU A 63 -10.55 13.26 7.58
C GLU A 63 -10.38 13.10 6.06
N LEU A 64 -9.47 13.88 5.47
CA LEU A 64 -9.08 13.76 4.07
C LEU A 64 -8.54 12.37 3.76
N VAL A 65 -7.65 11.84 4.62
CA VAL A 65 -7.11 10.48 4.46
C VAL A 65 -8.21 9.43 4.54
N ARG A 66 -9.14 9.55 5.50
CA ARG A 66 -10.25 8.61 5.67
C ARG A 66 -11.13 8.55 4.41
N ASP A 67 -11.38 9.70 3.80
CA ASP A 67 -12.26 9.79 2.64
C ASP A 67 -11.54 9.42 1.34
N LEU A 68 -10.24 9.71 1.25
CA LEU A 68 -9.41 9.43 0.08
C LEU A 68 -8.94 7.96 0.02
N THR A 69 -8.70 7.31 1.16
CA THR A 69 -8.22 5.91 1.26
C THR A 69 -9.08 4.90 0.48
N PRO A 70 -10.43 4.87 0.61
CA PRO A 70 -11.25 3.92 -0.15
C PRO A 70 -11.20 4.19 -1.65
N PHE A 71 -11.20 5.46 -2.07
CA PHE A 71 -11.00 5.83 -3.48
C PHE A 71 -9.63 5.34 -3.97
N ALA A 72 -8.57 5.61 -3.23
CA ALA A 72 -7.22 5.24 -3.59
C ALA A 72 -7.07 3.72 -3.77
N ARG A 73 -7.63 2.92 -2.87
CA ARG A 73 -7.66 1.45 -2.97
C ARG A 73 -8.49 0.93 -4.15
N SER A 74 -9.54 1.65 -4.54
CA SER A 74 -10.36 1.30 -5.70
C SER A 74 -9.63 1.54 -7.02
N LYS A 75 -8.76 2.56 -7.07
CA LYS A 75 -8.01 2.96 -8.27
C LYS A 75 -6.80 2.10 -8.58
N VAL A 76 -6.32 1.30 -7.63
CA VAL A 76 -5.24 0.34 -7.92
C VAL A 76 -5.76 -0.72 -8.93
N PRO A 77 -5.19 -0.81 -10.14
CA PRO A 77 -5.64 -1.77 -11.15
C PRO A 77 -5.53 -3.21 -10.66
N THR A 78 -6.47 -4.08 -11.06
CA THR A 78 -6.49 -5.48 -10.64
C THR A 78 -5.21 -6.24 -11.02
N GLU A 79 -4.65 -5.95 -12.20
CA GLU A 79 -3.39 -6.54 -12.65
C GLU A 79 -2.22 -6.11 -11.78
N LEU A 80 -2.18 -4.84 -11.39
CA LEU A 80 -1.19 -4.35 -10.45
C LEU A 80 -1.37 -4.99 -9.07
N LYS A 81 -2.59 -5.13 -8.54
CA LYS A 81 -2.85 -5.85 -7.27
C LYS A 81 -2.27 -7.26 -7.30
N LYS A 82 -2.48 -8.00 -8.39
CA LYS A 82 -1.93 -9.35 -8.56
C LYS A 82 -0.41 -9.33 -8.57
N GLU A 83 0.20 -8.39 -9.30
CA GLU A 83 1.65 -8.22 -9.37
C GLU A 83 2.25 -7.90 -7.99
N LEU A 84 1.65 -6.96 -7.26
CA LEU A 84 2.07 -6.56 -5.91
C LEU A 84 1.99 -7.76 -4.95
N VAL A 85 0.89 -8.51 -4.98
CA VAL A 85 0.73 -9.72 -4.16
C VAL A 85 1.74 -10.80 -4.57
N ALA A 86 2.03 -10.96 -5.86
CA ALA A 86 3.02 -11.91 -6.34
C ALA A 86 4.44 -11.54 -5.90
N MET A 87 4.82 -10.25 -5.97
CA MET A 87 6.10 -9.76 -5.48
C MET A 87 6.27 -9.95 -3.97
N LEU A 88 5.21 -9.68 -3.19
CA LEU A 88 5.21 -9.93 -1.75
C LEU A 88 5.33 -11.43 -1.45
N LYS A 89 4.60 -12.29 -2.15
CA LYS A 89 4.72 -13.76 -2.01
C LYS A 89 6.13 -14.26 -2.36
N ASP A 90 6.71 -13.81 -3.47
CA ASP A 90 8.06 -14.17 -3.88
C ASP A 90 9.10 -13.74 -2.84
N ALA A 91 8.95 -12.54 -2.28
CA ALA A 91 9.84 -12.06 -1.24
C ALA A 91 9.71 -12.87 0.06
N LEU A 92 8.48 -13.18 0.50
CA LEU A 92 8.23 -14.04 1.66
C LEU A 92 8.74 -15.48 1.45
N GLN A 93 8.63 -15.99 0.22
CA GLN A 93 9.13 -17.32 -0.11
C GLN A 93 10.67 -17.37 -0.07
N LYS A 94 11.33 -16.34 -0.61
CA LYS A 94 12.79 -16.18 -0.50
C LYS A 94 13.27 -16.09 0.94
N GLU A 95 12.50 -15.44 1.83
CA GLU A 95 12.79 -15.43 3.27
C GLU A 95 12.71 -16.83 3.88
N LEU A 96 11.64 -17.58 3.58
CA LEU A 96 11.44 -18.95 4.05
C LEU A 96 12.51 -19.92 3.52
N GLU A 97 13.02 -19.69 2.31
CA GLU A 97 14.10 -20.49 1.72
C GLU A 97 15.49 -20.10 2.27
N GLY A 98 15.72 -18.80 2.52
CA GLY A 98 16.94 -18.29 3.14
C GLY A 98 17.11 -18.73 4.60
N THR A 99 16.01 -18.86 5.35
CA THR A 99 16.04 -19.42 6.72
C THR A 99 16.29 -20.92 6.74
N LYS A 100 15.94 -21.66 5.68
CA LYS A 100 16.23 -23.11 5.58
C LYS A 100 17.69 -23.42 5.25
N LEU A 101 18.46 -22.46 4.76
CA LEU A 101 19.87 -22.62 4.39
C LEU A 101 20.86 -22.27 5.49
N ASN A 102 20.40 -21.91 6.69
CA ASN A 102 21.26 -21.74 7.85
C ASN A 102 20.84 -22.70 8.97
N PRO A 103 21.14 -24.00 8.86
CA PRO A 103 21.04 -24.89 10.00
C PRO A 103 22.11 -24.46 11.02
N LYS A 104 21.66 -23.93 12.16
CA LYS A 104 22.48 -23.88 13.38
C LYS A 104 22.74 -25.29 13.86
#